data_AF-A0A821ISN6-F1
#
_entry.id   AF-A0A821ISN6-F1
#
_cell.length_a   1.000
_cell.length_b   1.000
_cell.length_c   1.000
_cell.angle_alpha   90.00
_cell.angle_beta   90.00
_cell.angle_gamma   90.00
#
_symmetry.space_group_name_H-M   'P 1'
#
loop_
_entity.id
_entity.type
_entity.pdbx_description
1 polymer ?
#
loop_
_entity_poly.entity_id
_entity_poly.type
_entity_poly.pdbx_seq_one_letter_code
_entity_poly.pdbx_strand_id
1 'polypeptide(L)'
;MLENTLKYLENIESEIDQLPYSKHWSEKTRFSLISYALYVRAKFLQNIADQALQVFQRSGLDKLSLEALGWLLVALSADKSHDNHQTIELIYKYLKGKVNETSETANFITSYGDDGQSVMFHSNQRTDAILLESLLCIDPESTICTKLCKGLQAHKVKGAWKSTQENCFVLIALDKY
;
A
#
# COMPACT_ATOMS: atom_id res chain seq x y z
N MET A 1 -4.51 9.48 -23.40
CA MET A 1 -3.64 8.49 -22.73
C MET A 1 -4.10 8.26 -21.30
N LEU A 2 -4.14 9.29 -20.44
CA LEU A 2 -4.58 9.17 -19.03
C LEU A 2 -5.98 8.55 -18.86
N GLU A 3 -6.97 8.99 -19.63
CA GLU A 3 -8.35 8.45 -19.54
C GLU A 3 -8.41 6.94 -19.83
N ASN A 4 -7.67 6.46 -20.85
CA ASN A 4 -7.59 5.03 -21.16
C ASN A 4 -6.94 4.25 -20.02
N THR A 5 -5.92 4.82 -19.36
CA THR A 5 -5.30 4.22 -18.18
C THR A 5 -6.29 4.12 -17.03
N LEU A 6 -7.03 5.18 -16.72
CA LEU A 6 -8.01 5.16 -15.64
C LEU A 6 -9.15 4.16 -15.93
N LYS A 7 -9.59 4.06 -17.18
CA LYS A 7 -10.57 3.06 -17.61
C LYS A 7 -10.04 1.62 -17.48
N TYR A 8 -8.77 1.39 -17.78
CA TYR A 8 -8.13 0.09 -17.54
C TYR A 8 -8.09 -0.25 -16.04
N LEU A 9 -7.70 0.71 -15.20
CA LEU A 9 -7.64 0.53 -13.75
C LEU A 9 -9.03 0.36 -13.09
N GLU A 10 -10.07 0.92 -13.69
CA GLU A 10 -11.46 0.67 -13.27
C GLU A 10 -11.87 -0.79 -13.48
N ASN A 11 -11.38 -1.41 -14.56
CA ASN A 11 -11.67 -2.81 -14.90
C ASN A 11 -10.60 -3.79 -14.40
N ILE A 12 -9.71 -3.36 -13.51
CA ILE A 12 -8.48 -4.11 -13.17
C ILE A 12 -8.74 -5.56 -12.73
N GLU A 13 -9.84 -5.85 -12.04
CA GLU A 13 -10.19 -7.23 -11.64
C GLU A 13 -10.39 -8.11 -12.89
N SER A 14 -11.16 -7.62 -13.86
CA SER A 14 -11.41 -8.33 -15.11
C SER A 14 -10.16 -8.43 -15.98
N GLU A 15 -9.32 -7.39 -15.99
CA GLU A 15 -8.05 -7.39 -16.74
C GLU A 15 -7.07 -8.42 -16.17
N ILE A 16 -6.99 -8.55 -14.84
CA ILE A 16 -6.19 -9.59 -14.16
C ILE A 16 -6.69 -10.98 -14.54
N ASP A 17 -8.01 -11.19 -14.57
CA ASP A 17 -8.62 -12.50 -14.82
C ASP A 17 -8.42 -13.00 -16.25
N GLN A 18 -8.22 -12.08 -17.19
CA GLN A 18 -7.92 -12.43 -18.58
C GLN A 18 -6.46 -12.89 -18.79
N LEU A 19 -5.55 -12.64 -17.83
CA LEU A 19 -4.16 -13.04 -17.95
C LEU A 19 -4.01 -14.56 -17.73
N PRO A 20 -3.45 -15.33 -18.69
CA PRO A 20 -3.39 -16.81 -18.59
C PRO A 20 -2.65 -17.35 -17.35
N TYR A 21 -1.72 -16.56 -16.80
CA TYR A 21 -0.90 -16.91 -15.65
C TYR A 21 -1.48 -16.44 -14.31
N SER A 22 -2.51 -15.58 -14.29
CA SER A 22 -3.08 -15.06 -13.04
C SER A 22 -3.78 -16.13 -12.20
N LYS A 23 -4.18 -17.25 -12.82
CA LYS A 23 -4.69 -18.45 -12.14
C LYS A 23 -3.73 -19.06 -11.12
N HIS A 24 -2.43 -18.75 -11.23
CA HIS A 24 -1.39 -19.22 -10.30
C HIS A 24 -1.09 -18.22 -9.19
N TRP A 25 -1.68 -17.03 -9.24
CA TRP A 25 -1.49 -16.02 -8.21
C TRP A 25 -2.40 -16.29 -7.02
N SER A 26 -1.83 -16.20 -5.83
CA SER A 26 -2.58 -16.21 -4.58
C SER A 26 -3.57 -15.04 -4.53
N GLU A 27 -4.60 -15.19 -3.69
CA GLU A 27 -5.53 -14.10 -3.39
C GLU A 27 -4.79 -12.86 -2.88
N LYS A 28 -3.73 -13.05 -2.10
CA LYS A 28 -2.89 -11.96 -1.60
C LYS A 28 -2.26 -11.13 -2.71
N THR A 29 -1.68 -11.80 -3.71
CA THR A 29 -1.11 -11.14 -4.89
C THR A 29 -2.19 -10.39 -5.68
N ARG A 30 -3.34 -11.05 -5.94
CA ARG A 30 -4.44 -10.45 -6.70
C ARG A 30 -5.02 -9.22 -6.00
N PHE A 31 -5.35 -9.32 -4.71
CA PHE A 31 -5.85 -8.18 -3.94
C PHE A 31 -4.84 -7.04 -3.85
N SER A 32 -3.53 -7.34 -3.79
CA SER A 32 -2.51 -6.29 -3.79
C SER A 32 -2.48 -5.49 -5.09
N LEU A 33 -2.63 -6.15 -6.25
CA LEU A 33 -2.73 -5.47 -7.53
C LEU A 33 -3.98 -4.59 -7.62
N ILE A 34 -5.12 -5.10 -7.13
CA ILE A 34 -6.38 -4.35 -7.09
C ILE A 34 -6.24 -3.13 -6.17
N SER A 35 -5.68 -3.30 -4.97
CA SER A 35 -5.43 -2.21 -4.03
C SER A 35 -4.49 -1.15 -4.61
N TYR A 36 -3.46 -1.56 -5.35
CA TYR A 36 -2.57 -0.61 -6.02
C TYR A 36 -3.29 0.19 -7.11
N ALA A 37 -4.16 -0.44 -7.90
CA ALA A 37 -4.98 0.26 -8.89
C ALA A 37 -5.91 1.30 -8.25
N LEU A 38 -6.53 0.97 -7.11
CA LEU A 38 -7.34 1.93 -6.34
C LEU A 38 -6.51 3.09 -5.80
N TYR A 39 -5.30 2.82 -5.29
CA TYR A 39 -4.37 3.87 -4.87
C TYR A 39 -4.02 4.82 -6.01
N VAL A 40 -3.68 4.30 -7.19
CA VAL A 40 -3.37 5.14 -8.36
C VAL A 40 -4.58 5.98 -8.74
N ARG A 41 -5.78 5.40 -8.76
CA ARG A 41 -7.02 6.14 -9.05
C ARG A 41 -7.32 7.23 -8.02
N ALA A 42 -7.08 6.97 -6.73
CA ALA A 42 -7.18 7.98 -5.67
C ALA A 42 -6.19 9.15 -5.87
N LYS A 43 -4.96 8.87 -6.34
CA LYS A 43 -3.98 9.92 -6.69
C LYS A 43 -4.45 10.85 -7.82
N PHE A 44 -5.36 10.36 -8.67
CA PHE A 44 -6.04 11.16 -9.70
C PHE A 44 -7.39 11.73 -9.23
N LEU A 45 -7.59 11.87 -7.91
CA LEU A 45 -8.76 12.50 -7.27
C LEU A 45 -10.10 11.82 -7.63
N GLN A 46 -10.07 10.55 -8.04
CA GLN A 46 -11.30 9.79 -8.20
C GLN A 46 -11.86 9.40 -6.83
N ASN A 47 -13.17 9.54 -6.66
CA ASN A 47 -13.86 9.06 -5.47
C ASN A 47 -14.00 7.53 -5.56
N ILE A 48 -13.09 6.81 -4.91
CA ILE A 48 -13.01 5.34 -4.93
C ILE A 48 -13.12 4.72 -3.53
N ALA A 49 -13.56 5.51 -2.55
CA ALA A 49 -13.69 5.12 -1.15
C ALA A 49 -14.60 3.88 -0.98
N ASP A 50 -15.75 3.86 -1.65
CA ASP A 50 -16.67 2.72 -1.66
C ASP A 50 -16.04 1.44 -2.23
N GLN A 51 -15.29 1.57 -3.32
CA GLN A 51 -14.64 0.42 -3.96
C GLN A 51 -13.54 -0.13 -3.06
N ALA A 52 -12.77 0.74 -2.39
CA ALA A 52 -11.78 0.34 -1.41
C ALA A 52 -12.41 -0.40 -0.22
N LEU A 53 -13.56 0.07 0.26
CA LEU A 53 -14.32 -0.58 1.32
C LEU A 53 -14.81 -1.97 0.89
N GLN A 54 -15.37 -2.09 -0.33
CA GLN A 54 -15.82 -3.37 -0.88
C GLN A 54 -14.67 -4.38 -1.02
N VAL A 55 -13.51 -3.94 -1.51
CA VAL A 55 -12.31 -4.80 -1.58
C VAL A 55 -11.92 -5.28 -0.19
N PHE A 56 -11.87 -4.37 0.79
CA PHE A 56 -11.54 -4.71 2.17
C PHE A 56 -12.53 -5.72 2.79
N GLN A 57 -13.83 -5.53 2.58
CA GLN A 57 -14.87 -6.43 3.09
C GLN A 57 -14.80 -7.84 2.46
N ARG A 58 -14.45 -7.93 1.17
CA ARG A 58 -14.30 -9.21 0.44
C ARG A 58 -13.04 -9.97 0.86
N SER A 59 -11.93 -9.27 1.06
CA SER A 59 -10.63 -9.89 1.34
C SER A 59 -10.43 -10.19 2.83
N GLY A 60 -10.91 -9.30 3.71
CA GLY A 60 -10.50 -9.27 5.12
C GLY A 60 -9.01 -8.96 5.29
N LEU A 61 -8.55 -8.95 6.54
CA LEU A 61 -7.15 -8.67 6.89
C LEU A 61 -6.19 -9.80 6.46
N ASP A 62 -6.64 -11.05 6.51
CA ASP A 62 -5.77 -12.23 6.33
C ASP A 62 -5.29 -12.40 4.89
N LYS A 63 -6.09 -11.93 3.92
CA LYS A 63 -5.77 -12.02 2.50
C LYS A 63 -5.07 -10.78 1.95
N LEU A 64 -4.90 -9.73 2.75
CA LEU A 64 -4.23 -8.50 2.32
C LEU A 64 -2.77 -8.50 2.76
N SER A 65 -1.89 -8.03 1.89
CA SER A 65 -0.53 -7.68 2.30
C SER A 65 -0.54 -6.35 3.07
N LEU A 66 0.55 -6.06 3.78
CA LEU A 66 0.72 -4.77 4.43
C LEU A 66 0.75 -3.62 3.40
N GLU A 67 1.33 -3.84 2.22
CA GLU A 67 1.32 -2.86 1.12
C GLU A 67 -0.11 -2.59 0.63
N ALA A 68 -0.91 -3.66 0.45
CA ALA A 68 -2.30 -3.55 0.05
C ALA A 68 -3.12 -2.76 1.06
N LEU A 69 -2.90 -3.01 2.36
CA LEU A 69 -3.53 -2.23 3.44
C LEU A 69 -3.12 -0.76 3.38
N GLY A 70 -1.85 -0.44 3.17
CA GLY A 70 -1.39 0.95 3.02
C GLY A 70 -2.02 1.67 1.83
N TRP A 71 -2.12 1.00 0.67
CA TRP A 71 -2.81 1.55 -0.49
C TRP A 71 -4.31 1.73 -0.27
N LEU A 72 -4.97 0.76 0.36
CA LEU A 72 -6.39 0.86 0.71
C LEU A 72 -6.64 1.99 1.70
N LEU A 73 -5.74 2.23 2.66
CA LEU A 73 -5.85 3.35 3.58
C LEU A 73 -5.85 4.71 2.86
N VAL A 74 -4.95 4.90 1.90
CA VAL A 74 -4.93 6.10 1.05
C VAL A 74 -6.22 6.23 0.24
N ALA A 75 -6.69 5.12 -0.33
CA ALA A 75 -7.92 5.04 -1.13
C ALA A 75 -9.19 5.35 -0.31
N LEU A 76 -9.33 4.76 0.89
CA LEU A 76 -10.43 5.01 1.84
C LEU A 76 -10.45 6.46 2.32
N SER A 77 -9.28 7.10 2.37
CA SER A 77 -9.12 8.50 2.79
C SER A 77 -9.30 9.51 1.64
N ALA A 78 -9.56 9.04 0.41
CA ALA A 78 -9.71 9.91 -0.76
C ALA A 78 -10.99 10.77 -0.71
N ASP A 79 -12.04 10.27 -0.05
CA ASP A 79 -13.30 10.99 0.15
C ASP A 79 -13.59 11.14 1.65
N LYS A 80 -13.46 12.37 2.15
CA LYS A 80 -13.71 12.71 3.56
C LYS A 80 -15.20 12.75 3.93
N SER A 81 -16.10 12.70 2.94
CA SER A 81 -17.55 12.68 3.19
C SER A 81 -18.08 11.27 3.48
N HIS A 82 -17.29 10.24 3.18
CA HIS A 82 -17.63 8.84 3.43
C HIS A 82 -17.28 8.43 4.87
N ASP A 83 -18.21 7.74 5.55
CA ASP A 83 -17.98 7.19 6.90
C ASP A 83 -17.18 5.87 6.85
N ASN A 84 -15.88 5.98 6.53
CA ASN A 84 -14.95 4.86 6.51
C ASN A 84 -14.14 4.74 7.81
N HIS A 85 -14.48 5.52 8.83
CA HIS A 85 -13.64 5.71 10.01
C HIS A 85 -13.36 4.38 10.74
N GLN A 86 -14.38 3.53 10.87
CA GLN A 86 -14.24 2.23 11.52
C GLN A 86 -13.25 1.30 10.79
N THR A 87 -13.34 1.25 9.46
CA THR A 87 -12.43 0.44 8.63
C THR A 87 -11.00 0.97 8.69
N ILE A 88 -10.83 2.30 8.58
CA ILE A 88 -9.53 2.97 8.70
C ILE A 88 -8.90 2.67 10.07
N GLU A 89 -9.66 2.83 11.16
CA GLU A 89 -9.18 2.52 12.51
C GLU A 89 -8.77 1.06 12.67
N LEU A 90 -9.56 0.14 12.11
CA LEU A 90 -9.28 -1.29 12.20
C LEU A 90 -7.98 -1.65 11.46
N ILE A 91 -7.79 -1.12 10.25
CA ILE A 91 -6.54 -1.31 9.50
C ILE A 91 -5.37 -0.66 10.25
N TYR A 92 -5.55 0.56 10.76
CA TYR A 92 -4.49 1.26 11.51
C TYR A 92 -4.06 0.47 12.75
N LYS A 93 -5.00 -0.02 13.56
CA LYS A 93 -4.73 -0.89 14.72
C LYS A 93 -4.00 -2.16 14.31
N TYR A 94 -4.41 -2.80 13.21
CA TYR A 94 -3.74 -3.99 12.69
C TYR A 94 -2.28 -3.69 12.31
N LEU A 95 -2.01 -2.60 11.59
CA LEU A 95 -0.66 -2.19 11.21
C LEU A 95 0.21 -1.89 12.45
N LYS A 96 -0.32 -1.19 13.46
CA LYS A 96 0.40 -0.98 14.73
C LYS A 96 0.75 -2.29 15.46
N GLY A 97 -0.04 -3.35 15.27
CA GLY A 97 0.28 -4.68 15.80
C GLY A 97 1.37 -5.43 15.02
N LYS A 98 1.78 -4.93 13.85
CA LYS A 98 2.75 -5.57 12.94
C LYS A 98 4.06 -4.81 12.80
N VAL A 99 4.15 -3.58 13.33
CA VAL A 99 5.36 -2.78 13.27
C VAL A 99 6.43 -3.34 14.22
N ASN A 100 7.65 -3.48 13.72
CA ASN A 100 8.81 -3.75 14.55
C ASN A 100 9.47 -2.42 14.90
N GLU A 101 9.37 -2.03 16.17
CA GLU A 101 9.92 -0.77 16.66
C GLU A 101 11.17 -0.98 17.50
N THR A 102 12.16 -0.11 17.28
CA THR A 102 13.27 0.12 18.21
C THR A 102 13.10 1.49 18.87
N SER A 103 14.07 1.89 19.69
CA SER A 103 14.14 3.25 20.24
C SER A 103 14.28 4.31 19.14
N GLU A 104 14.91 3.98 18.00
CA GLU A 104 15.29 4.96 16.98
C GLU A 104 14.53 4.83 15.66
N THR A 105 14.20 3.59 15.26
CA THR A 105 13.62 3.28 13.94
C THR A 105 12.45 2.32 14.07
N ALA A 106 11.66 2.24 12.99
CA ALA A 106 10.57 1.29 12.83
C ALA A 106 10.68 0.66 11.44
N ASN A 107 10.27 -0.60 11.31
CA ASN A 107 10.13 -1.28 10.03
C ASN A 107 9.02 -2.33 10.08
N PHE A 108 8.60 -2.77 8.91
CA PHE A 108 7.71 -3.89 8.71
C PHE A 108 8.45 -5.00 7.98
N ILE A 109 8.26 -6.23 8.46
CA ILE A 109 8.78 -7.42 7.81
C ILE A 109 7.59 -8.16 7.21
N THR A 110 7.60 -8.32 5.89
CA THR A 110 6.57 -9.07 5.19
C THR A 110 7.15 -9.84 4.01
N SER A 111 6.34 -10.71 3.45
CA SER A 111 6.68 -11.49 2.27
C SER A 111 5.41 -11.71 1.47
N TYR A 112 5.57 -11.65 0.16
CA TYR A 112 4.70 -12.39 -0.73
C TYR A 112 5.32 -13.77 -0.84
N GLY A 113 4.51 -14.83 -0.81
CA GLY A 113 5.02 -16.18 -1.05
C GLY A 113 5.69 -16.28 -2.43
N ASP A 114 6.14 -17.47 -2.78
CA ASP A 114 6.92 -17.69 -4.00
C ASP A 114 6.22 -17.20 -5.29
N ASP A 115 4.88 -17.17 -5.30
CA ASP A 115 4.07 -16.69 -6.42
C ASP A 115 4.11 -15.16 -6.59
N GLY A 116 4.07 -14.41 -5.50
CA GLY A 116 3.85 -12.95 -5.52
C GLY A 116 5.11 -12.12 -5.46
N GLN A 117 6.23 -12.69 -4.98
CA GLN A 117 7.47 -11.93 -4.77
C GLN A 117 7.98 -11.27 -6.06
N SER A 118 8.00 -12.02 -7.17
CA SER A 118 8.45 -11.52 -8.48
C SER A 118 7.40 -10.63 -9.15
N VAL A 119 6.12 -10.96 -8.99
CA VAL A 119 5.01 -10.21 -9.60
C VAL A 119 4.90 -8.80 -9.01
N MET A 120 5.05 -8.70 -7.69
CA MET A 120 4.90 -7.43 -6.97
C MET A 120 6.18 -6.60 -6.89
N PHE A 121 7.32 -7.14 -7.35
CA PHE A 121 8.65 -6.55 -7.15
C PHE A 121 8.86 -6.13 -5.69
N HIS A 122 8.47 -7.01 -4.77
CA HIS A 122 8.29 -6.67 -3.37
C HIS A 122 9.63 -6.47 -2.63
N SER A 123 9.65 -5.52 -1.69
CA SER A 123 10.66 -5.47 -0.63
C SER A 123 10.12 -4.81 0.63
N ASN A 124 10.80 -5.04 1.77
CA ASN A 124 10.42 -4.44 3.04
C ASN A 124 10.51 -2.91 3.00
N GLN A 125 11.57 -2.34 2.41
CA GLN A 125 11.74 -0.89 2.31
C GLN A 125 10.63 -0.23 1.47
N ARG A 126 10.14 -0.90 0.42
CA ARG A 126 8.98 -0.43 -0.34
C ARG A 126 7.73 -0.42 0.54
N THR A 127 7.54 -1.47 1.33
CA THR A 127 6.42 -1.58 2.28
C THR A 127 6.47 -0.48 3.32
N ASP A 128 7.63 -0.24 3.93
CA ASP A 128 7.84 0.82 4.92
C ASP A 128 7.50 2.20 4.36
N ALA A 129 7.88 2.46 3.09
CA ALA A 129 7.56 3.71 2.41
C ALA A 129 6.07 3.88 2.13
N ILE A 130 5.41 2.85 1.59
CA ILE A 130 3.95 2.87 1.34
C ILE A 130 3.20 3.09 2.67
N LEU A 131 3.63 2.41 3.73
CA LEU A 131 3.01 2.53 5.04
C LEU A 131 3.26 3.92 5.65
N LEU A 132 4.47 4.48 5.56
CA LEU A 132 4.74 5.86 5.98
C LEU A 132 3.80 6.84 5.27
N GLU A 133 3.67 6.75 3.95
CA GLU A 133 2.77 7.61 3.19
C GLU A 133 1.31 7.50 3.66
N SER A 134 0.84 6.26 3.90
CA SER A 134 -0.52 5.99 4.35
C SER A 134 -0.78 6.46 5.77
N LEU A 135 0.18 6.29 6.68
CA LEU A 135 0.07 6.74 8.07
C LEU A 135 0.06 8.26 8.14
N LEU A 136 0.84 8.95 7.31
CA LEU A 136 0.80 10.41 7.18
C LEU A 136 -0.57 10.93 6.70
N CYS A 137 -1.38 10.13 5.99
CA CYS A 137 -2.76 10.51 5.67
C CYS A 137 -3.70 10.48 6.88
N ILE A 138 -3.43 9.61 7.86
CA ILE A 138 -4.41 9.23 8.90
C ILE A 138 -4.03 9.79 10.26
N ASP A 139 -2.76 9.63 10.64
CA ASP A 139 -2.20 10.03 11.92
C ASP A 139 -0.78 10.58 11.72
N PRO A 140 -0.65 11.81 11.17
CA PRO A 140 0.65 12.40 10.86
C PRO A 140 1.52 12.64 12.10
N GLU A 141 0.90 12.79 13.28
CA GLU A 141 1.58 13.01 14.56
C GLU A 141 2.12 11.71 15.19
N SER A 142 1.85 10.55 14.58
CA SER A 142 2.32 9.27 15.07
C SER A 142 3.85 9.20 15.11
N THR A 143 4.41 8.82 16.25
CA THR A 143 5.86 8.62 16.40
C THR A 143 6.39 7.53 15.45
N ILE A 144 5.52 6.61 15.01
CA ILE A 144 5.83 5.58 14.01
C ILE A 144 6.25 6.24 12.68
N CYS A 145 5.59 7.32 12.25
CA CYS A 145 5.94 8.03 11.01
C CYS A 145 7.40 8.51 11.05
N THR A 146 7.79 9.16 12.14
CA THR A 146 9.18 9.63 12.34
C THR A 146 10.18 8.47 12.37
N LYS A 147 9.83 7.36 13.03
CA LYS A 147 10.70 6.18 13.12
C LYS A 147 10.84 5.44 11.78
N LEU A 148 9.77 5.35 10.98
CA LEU A 148 9.81 4.81 9.62
C LEU A 148 10.67 5.69 8.71
N CYS A 149 10.49 7.00 8.77
CA CYS A 149 11.32 7.95 8.01
C CYS A 149 12.82 7.76 8.35
N LYS A 150 13.17 7.66 9.63
CA LYS A 150 14.54 7.35 10.05
C LYS A 150 15.03 5.99 9.55
N GLY A 151 14.21 4.95 9.66
CA GLY A 151 14.54 3.60 9.16
C GLY A 151 14.83 3.60 7.66
N LEU A 152 13.98 4.24 6.86
CA LEU A 152 14.16 4.40 5.41
C LEU A 152 15.47 5.13 5.10
N GLN A 153 15.75 6.25 5.78
CA GLN A 153 17.00 6.99 5.58
C GLN A 153 18.25 6.18 5.96
N ALA A 154 18.19 5.38 7.02
CA ALA A 154 19.31 4.52 7.44
C ALA A 154 19.64 3.43 6.41
N HIS A 155 18.67 2.97 5.62
CA HIS A 155 18.86 1.99 4.56
C HIS A 155 19.42 2.56 3.24
N LYS A 156 19.62 3.87 3.16
CA LYS A 156 20.15 4.54 1.96
C LYS A 156 21.63 4.23 1.76
N VAL A 157 22.00 3.72 0.59
CA VAL A 157 23.38 3.41 0.21
C VAL A 157 23.77 4.22 -1.03
N LYS A 158 24.85 5.02 -0.92
CA LYS A 158 25.35 5.87 -2.02
C LYS A 158 24.28 6.73 -2.70
N GLY A 159 23.31 7.23 -1.92
CA GLY A 159 22.25 8.09 -2.45
C GLY A 159 20.96 7.39 -2.83
N ALA A 160 20.91 6.06 -2.83
CA ALA A 160 19.78 5.29 -3.33
C ALA A 160 19.42 4.07 -2.45
N TRP A 161 18.25 3.51 -2.72
CA TRP A 161 17.77 2.22 -2.21
C TRP A 161 17.96 1.13 -3.27
N LYS A 162 17.71 -0.14 -2.89
CA LYS A 162 18.18 -1.34 -3.61
C LYS A 162 17.60 -1.50 -5.01
N SER A 163 16.41 -0.95 -5.26
CA SER A 163 15.71 -1.09 -6.54
C SER A 163 15.04 0.20 -6.98
N THR A 164 14.66 0.28 -8.26
CA THR A 164 13.88 1.41 -8.80
C THR A 164 12.53 1.55 -8.10
N GLN A 165 11.90 0.43 -7.73
CA GLN A 165 10.64 0.41 -6.99
C GLN A 165 10.80 1.00 -5.59
N GLU A 166 11.82 0.59 -4.84
CA GLU A 166 12.13 1.20 -3.54
C GLU A 166 12.40 2.69 -3.67
N ASN A 167 13.29 3.08 -4.59
CA ASN A 167 13.62 4.49 -4.79
C ASN A 167 12.35 5.34 -5.05
N CYS A 168 11.46 4.87 -5.92
CA CYS A 168 10.24 5.61 -6.24
C CYS A 168 9.34 5.81 -5.02
N PHE A 169 8.99 4.74 -4.31
CA PHE A 169 8.08 4.85 -3.17
C PHE A 169 8.72 5.55 -1.97
N VAL A 170 10.00 5.31 -1.69
CA VAL A 170 10.71 5.99 -0.60
C VAL A 170 10.78 7.49 -0.85
N LEU A 171 11.09 7.93 -2.08
CA LEU A 171 11.12 9.36 -2.40
C LEU A 171 9.73 10.01 -2.28
N ILE A 172 8.67 9.34 -2.73
CA ILE A 172 7.28 9.84 -2.57
C ILE A 172 6.94 9.97 -1.08
N ALA A 173 7.30 8.97 -0.26
CA ALA A 173 6.99 8.98 1.17
C ALA A 173 7.79 10.04 1.93
N LEU A 174 9.07 10.23 1.59
CA LEU A 174 9.94 11.24 2.20
C LEU A 174 9.61 12.67 1.76
N ASP A 175 9.14 12.88 0.52
CA ASP A 175 8.66 14.19 0.07
C ASP A 175 7.41 14.64 0.82
N LYS A 176 6.58 13.68 1.22
CA LYS A 176 5.35 13.92 1.98
C LYS A 176 5.59 14.17 3.48
N TYR A 177 6.68 13.66 4.04
CA TYR A 177 7.04 13.79 5.46
C TYR A 177 7.70 15.14 5.74
#